data_AF-A0A183L7U0-F1
#
_entry.id   AF-A0A183L7U0-F1
#
_cell.length_a   1.000
_cell.length_b   1.000
_cell.length_c   1.000
_cell.angle_alpha   90.00
_cell.angle_beta   90.00
_cell.angle_gamma   90.00
#
_symmetry.space_group_name_H-M   'P 1'
#
loop_
_entity.id
_entity.type
_entity.pdbx_description
1 polymer ?
#
loop_
_entity_poly.entity_id
_entity_poly.type
_entity_poly.pdbx_seq_one_letter_code
_entity_poly.pdbx_strand_id
1 'polypeptide(L)' 'MEELATTAGKAARERNTKQLDDTMKKLSGKYSKPERPVKDKEGKPIAEIQQQRNRWVEYFEELLNSV' A
#
# COMPACT_ATOMS: atom_id res chain seq x y z
N MET A 1 -28.06 19.76 27.06
CA MET A 1 -27.97 18.28 27.07
C MET A 1 -27.70 17.73 25.66
N GLU A 2 -28.40 18.20 24.63
CA GLU A 2 -28.26 17.71 23.23
C GLU A 2 -26.91 18.07 22.56
N GLU A 3 -26.35 19.24 22.88
CA GLU A 3 -25.06 19.70 22.33
C GLU A 3 -23.86 18.87 22.82
N LEU A 4 -23.93 18.39 24.08
CA LEU A 4 -22.91 17.51 24.67
C LEU A 4 -22.94 16.11 24.06
N ALA A 5 -24.14 15.58 23.79
CA ALA A 5 -24.32 14.29 23.13
C ALA A 5 -23.77 14.33 21.68
N THR A 6 -24.02 15.43 20.97
CA THR A 6 -23.51 15.65 19.60
C THR A 6 -21.98 15.77 19.58
N THR A 7 -21.40 16.46 20.57
CA THR A 7 -19.95 16.62 20.72
C THR A 7 -19.26 15.30 21.08
N ALA A 8 -19.84 14.50 21.99
CA ALA A 8 -19.33 13.18 22.34
C ALA A 8 -19.38 12.21 21.15
N GLY A 9 -20.44 12.25 20.33
CA GLY A 9 -20.55 11.45 19.10
C GLY A 9 -19.50 11.83 18.05
N LYS A 10 -19.19 13.13 17.92
CA LYS A 10 -18.13 13.63 17.03
C LYS A 10 -16.73 13.20 17.51
N ALA A 11 -16.46 13.34 18.81
CA ALA A 11 -15.21 12.90 19.43
C ALA A 11 -15.02 11.37 19.35
N ALA A 12 -16.09 10.58 19.49
CA ALA A 12 -16.04 9.13 19.34
C ALA A 12 -15.72 8.72 17.88
N ARG A 13 -16.30 9.40 16.89
CA ARG A 13 -15.98 9.19 15.48
C ARG A 13 -14.53 9.58 15.17
N GLU A 14 -14.09 10.74 15.63
CA GLU A 14 -12.72 11.21 15.42
C GLU A 14 -11.67 10.32 16.11
N ARG A 15 -11.98 9.81 17.30
CA ARG A 15 -11.17 8.79 17.99
C ARG A 15 -11.13 7.49 17.21
N ASN A 16 -12.25 7.05 16.63
CA ASN A 16 -12.31 5.88 15.78
C ASN A 16 -11.46 6.05 14.52
N THR A 17 -11.48 7.22 13.89
CA THR A 17 -10.64 7.54 12.71
C THR A 17 -9.15 7.50 13.05
N LYS A 18 -8.72 8.14 14.16
CA LYS A 18 -7.31 8.08 14.60
C LYS A 18 -6.85 6.65 14.88
N GLN A 19 -7.70 5.83 15.49
CA GLN A 19 -7.38 4.43 15.77
C GLN A 19 -7.24 3.60 14.48
N LEU A 20 -8.05 3.90 13.45
CA LEU A 20 -7.92 3.29 12.13
C LEU A 20 -6.61 3.69 11.45
N ASP A 21 -6.22 4.97 11.49
CA ASP A 21 -4.97 5.45 10.92
C ASP A 21 -3.74 4.82 11.59
N ASP A 22 -3.72 4.74 12.92
CA ASP A 22 -2.66 4.08 13.68
C ASP A 22 -2.56 2.58 13.34
N THR A 23 -3.71 1.93 13.15
CA THR A 23 -3.78 0.52 12.75
C THR A 23 -3.26 0.33 11.31
N MET A 24 -3.64 1.20 10.38
CA MET A 24 -3.19 1.17 8.99
C MET A 24 -1.67 1.41 8.89
N LYS A 25 -1.15 2.36 9.65
CA LYS A 25 0.29 2.64 9.74
C LYS A 25 1.07 1.44 10.28
N LYS A 26 0.54 0.78 11.31
CA LYS A 26 1.14 -0.43 11.90
C LYS A 26 1.10 -1.63 10.95
N LEU A 27 0.07 -1.74 10.12
CA LEU A 27 -0.02 -2.77 9.07
C LEU A 27 0.96 -2.49 7.93
N SER A 28 1.02 -1.24 7.44
CA SER A 28 1.95 -0.84 6.37
C SER A 28 3.42 -1.13 6.72
N GLY A 29 3.82 -0.88 7.97
CA GLY A 29 5.17 -1.21 8.46
C GLY A 29 5.49 -2.71 8.49
N LYS A 30 4.50 -3.58 8.74
CA LYS A 30 4.68 -5.04 8.76
C LYS A 30 4.75 -5.67 7.36
N TYR A 31 4.18 -5.01 6.35
CA TYR A 31 4.15 -5.50 4.96
C TYR A 31 5.27 -4.93 4.07
N SER A 32 6.15 -4.09 4.62
CA SER A 32 7.20 -3.39 3.86
C SER A 32 8.13 -4.34 3.10
N LYS A 33 8.39 -5.55 3.61
CA LYS A 33 9.07 -6.62 2.88
C LYS A 33 8.48 -7.97 3.28
N PRO A 34 7.77 -8.66 2.37
CA PRO A 34 7.44 -10.05 2.63
C PRO A 34 8.73 -10.88 2.63
N GLU A 35 8.99 -11.61 3.72
CA GLU A 35 10.16 -12.48 3.92
C GLU A 35 10.20 -13.66 2.92
N ARG A 36 9.09 -13.88 2.21
CA ARG A 36 8.95 -14.85 1.12
C ARG A 36 8.45 -14.17 -0.15
N PRO A 37 8.90 -14.61 -1.34
CA PRO A 37 8.37 -14.11 -2.61
C PRO A 37 6.86 -14.31 -2.65
N VAL A 38 6.11 -13.21 -2.66
CA VAL A 38 4.67 -13.25 -2.88
C VAL A 38 4.46 -13.73 -4.31
N LYS A 39 3.60 -14.73 -4.48
CA LYS A 39 3.21 -15.25 -5.80
C LYS A 39 1.95 -14.54 -6.26
N ASP A 40 1.84 -14.31 -7.55
CA ASP A 40 0.60 -13.81 -8.16
C ASP A 40 -0.49 -14.90 -8.20
N LYS A 41 -1.65 -14.58 -8.79
CA LYS A 41 -2.76 -15.53 -8.95
C LYS A 41 -2.43 -16.72 -9.86
N GLU A 42 -1.37 -16.61 -10.65
CA GLU A 42 -0.85 -17.64 -11.57
C GLU A 42 0.29 -18.45 -10.94
N GLY A 43 0.65 -18.15 -9.68
CA GLY A 43 1.72 -18.83 -8.96
C GLY A 43 3.13 -18.32 -9.30
N LYS A 44 3.26 -17.29 -10.15
CA LYS A 44 4.55 -16.70 -10.52
C LYS A 44 5.05 -15.77 -9.41
N PRO A 45 6.33 -15.84 -9.02
CA PRO A 45 6.91 -14.90 -8.08
C PRO A 45 6.81 -13.46 -8.58
N ILE A 46 6.28 -12.55 -7.75
CA ILE A 46 6.17 -11.12 -8.09
C ILE A 46 7.54 -10.50 -8.39
N ALA A 47 8.61 -10.99 -7.77
CA ALA A 47 9.98 -10.55 -8.04
C ALA A 47 10.41 -10.81 -9.49
N GLU A 48 9.97 -11.92 -10.09
CA GLU A 48 10.26 -12.28 -11.48
C GLU A 48 9.52 -11.35 -12.45
N ILE A 49 8.27 -10.98 -12.11
CA ILE A 49 7.47 -9.98 -12.85
C ILE A 49 8.11 -8.59 -12.77
N GLN A 50 8.64 -8.21 -11.60
CA GLN A 50 9.36 -6.94 -11.43
C GLN A 50 10.65 -6.91 -12.24
N GLN A 51 11.44 -7.99 -12.23
CA GLN A 51 12.64 -8.10 -13.07
C GLN A 51 12.30 -8.05 -14.56
N GLN A 52 11.23 -8.73 -15.00
CA GLN A 52 10.76 -8.65 -16.37
C GLN A 52 10.38 -7.22 -16.74
N ARG A 53 9.63 -6.51 -15.87
CA ARG A 53 9.26 -5.11 -16.06
C ARG A 53 10.48 -4.19 -16.18
N ASN A 54 11.50 -4.37 -15.35
CA ASN A 54 12.71 -3.56 -15.44
C ASN A 54 13.43 -3.76 -16.77
N ARG A 55 13.50 -4.99 -17.29
CA ARG A 55 14.04 -5.24 -18.64
C ARG A 55 13.21 -4.58 -19.73
N TRP A 56 11.88 -4.56 -19.60
CA TRP A 56 11.01 -3.83 -20.52
C TRP A 56 11.28 -2.32 -20.47
N VAL A 57 11.46 -1.75 -19.27
CA VAL A 57 11.79 -0.32 -19.11
C VAL A 57 13.11 0.01 -19.77
N GLU A 58 14.18 -0.77 -19.54
CA GLU A 58 15.49 -0.58 -20.18
C GLU A 58 15.37 -0.64 -21.72
N TYR A 59 14.66 -1.64 -22.25
CA TYR A 59 14.44 -1.79 -23.68
C TYR A 59 13.67 -0.59 -24.28
N PHE A 60 12.64 -0.10 -23.59
CA PHE A 60 11.87 1.06 -24.04
C PHE A 60 12.65 2.36 -23.90
N GLU A 61 13.47 2.53 -22.86
CA GLU A 61 14.36 3.68 -22.71
C GLU A 61 15.41 3.69 -23.83
N GLU A 62 16.02 2.56 -24.18
CA GLU A 62 16.96 2.48 -25.31
C GLU A 62 16.27 2.81 -26.63
N LEU A 63 15.07 2.27 -26.85
CA LEU A 63 14.28 2.55 -28.05
C LEU A 63 13.90 4.04 -28.16
N LEU A 64 13.45 4.65 -27.07
CA LEU A 64 12.98 6.06 -27.07
C LEU A 64 14.12 7.08 -27.05
N ASN A 65 15.28 6.74 -26.47
CA ASN A 65 16.47 7.59 -26.53
C ASN A 65 17.23 7.46 -27.86
N SER A 66 16.81 6.55 -28.75
CA SER A 66 17.36 6.40 -30.11
C SER A 66 16.68 7.28 -31.17
N VAL A 67 15.71 8.12 -30.77
CA VAL A 67 15.02 9.14 -31.59
C VAL A 67 15.57 10.53 -31.29
#